data_AF-A0A0G1P9X6-F1
#
_entry.id   AF-A0A0G1P9X6-F1
#
_cell.length_a   1.000
_cell.length_b   1.000
_cell.length_c   1.000
_cell.angle_alpha   90.00
_cell.angle_beta   90.00
_cell.angle_gamma   90.00
#
_symmetry.space_group_name_H-M   'P 1'
#
loop_
_entity.id
_entity.type
_entity.pdbx_description
1 polymer ?
#
loop_
_entity_poly.entity_id
_entity_poly.type
_entity_poly.pdbx_seq_one_letter_code
_entity_poly.pdbx_strand_id
1 'polypeptide(L)'
;MRKFLSFLPLLLLLVATPALAQNGPRPNPTKPAQVMARLSEASLRACQAREASMGKSITQLNKTTLNMLEVFNKISTRVQYYYVNTAIPAGKTISNYNTLVGEVERNRAAVSTELSAAMANGNDFSCNGDDPKGLLTQYRAHIRATKESLNAYRTSINKLIVAIRSATPAATATPTAN
;
A
#
# COMPACT_ATOMS: atom_id res chain seq x y z
N MET A 1 -26.88 -20.48 19.01
CA MET A 1 -27.95 -20.41 20.04
C MET A 1 -28.07 -21.78 20.70
N ARG A 2 -27.79 -21.91 22.00
CA ARG A 2 -28.11 -23.13 22.77
C ARG A 2 -28.69 -22.71 24.11
N LYS A 3 -29.91 -23.18 24.33
CA LYS A 3 -30.85 -22.77 25.37
C LYS A 3 -30.55 -23.46 26.70
N PHE A 4 -30.90 -22.73 27.76
CA PHE A 4 -31.28 -23.13 29.12
C PHE A 4 -31.79 -24.57 29.30
N LEU A 5 -31.52 -25.17 30.46
CA LEU A 5 -32.56 -25.49 31.47
C LEU A 5 -31.99 -26.10 32.77
N SER A 6 -32.77 -25.93 33.85
CA SER A 6 -32.87 -26.72 35.11
C SER A 6 -32.05 -26.23 36.32
N PHE A 7 -32.60 -25.43 37.25
CA PHE A 7 -33.49 -25.72 38.41
C PHE A 7 -32.82 -26.40 39.63
N LEU A 8 -32.67 -25.58 40.71
CA LEU A 8 -32.76 -25.77 42.20
C LEU A 8 -32.40 -27.14 42.87
N PRO A 9 -31.95 -27.23 44.15
CA PRO A 9 -32.28 -26.30 45.26
C PRO A 9 -31.18 -25.93 46.29
N LEU A 10 -31.49 -24.82 46.97
CA LEU A 10 -31.25 -24.46 48.37
C LEU A 10 -30.57 -25.53 49.28
N LEU A 11 -29.33 -25.27 49.71
CA LEU A 11 -28.81 -25.78 50.98
C LEU A 11 -28.08 -24.66 51.72
N LEU A 12 -28.75 -24.14 52.73
CA LEU A 12 -28.28 -23.16 53.69
C LEU A 12 -27.28 -23.86 54.64
N LEU A 13 -26.00 -23.55 54.54
CA LEU A 13 -25.00 -23.88 55.55
C LEU A 13 -24.44 -22.57 56.10
N LEU A 14 -24.96 -22.17 57.27
CA LEU A 14 -24.32 -21.20 58.15
C LEU A 14 -22.95 -21.76 58.55
N VAL A 15 -21.89 -21.20 57.98
CA VAL A 15 -20.54 -21.32 58.53
C VAL A 15 -20.21 -19.96 59.09
N ALA A 16 -20.17 -19.88 60.43
CA ALA A 16 -19.68 -18.70 61.13
C ALA A 16 -18.21 -18.50 60.77
N THR A 17 -17.93 -17.54 59.88
CA THR A 17 -16.56 -17.09 59.63
C THR A 17 -16.13 -16.20 60.80
N PRO A 18 -14.95 -16.44 61.40
CA PRO A 18 -14.40 -15.53 62.38
C PRO A 18 -14.25 -14.14 61.76
N ALA A 19 -14.62 -13.11 62.50
CA ALA A 19 -14.39 -11.72 62.14
C ALA A 19 -12.88 -11.49 61.96
N LEU A 20 -12.41 -11.59 60.71
CA LEU A 20 -11.15 -11.01 60.31
C LEU A 20 -11.40 -9.53 60.08
N ALA A 21 -11.01 -8.73 61.07
CA ALA A 21 -10.71 -7.32 60.88
C ALA A 21 -9.67 -7.21 59.74
N GLN A 22 -10.15 -6.97 58.52
CA GLN A 22 -9.29 -6.52 57.42
C GLN A 22 -8.98 -5.03 57.65
N ASN A 23 -7.98 -4.77 58.49
CA ASN A 23 -7.06 -3.67 58.22
C ASN A 23 -6.20 -4.07 56.99
N GLY A 24 -6.86 -4.20 55.83
CA GLY A 24 -6.19 -4.34 54.56
C GLY A 24 -5.52 -3.00 54.21
N PRO A 25 -4.33 -3.00 53.60
CA PRO A 25 -3.77 -1.77 53.06
C PRO A 25 -4.80 -1.15 52.11
N ARG A 26 -5.11 0.14 52.30
CA ARG A 26 -5.87 0.93 51.32
C ARG A 26 -5.28 0.66 49.93
N PRO A 27 -6.10 0.44 48.88
CA PRO A 27 -5.58 0.31 47.53
C PRO A 27 -4.73 1.54 47.22
N ASN A 28 -3.42 1.35 47.08
CA ASN A 28 -2.50 2.44 46.83
C ASN A 28 -2.78 2.94 45.40
N PRO A 29 -3.33 4.16 45.21
CA PRO A 29 -3.78 4.63 43.89
C PRO A 29 -2.62 4.85 42.89
N THR A 30 -1.38 4.62 43.31
CA THR A 30 -0.17 4.88 42.52
C THR A 30 0.18 3.78 41.53
N LYS A 31 -0.06 2.48 41.80
CA LYS A 31 0.38 1.41 40.88
C LYS A 31 -0.32 1.46 39.50
N PRO A 32 -1.66 1.57 39.39
CA PRO A 32 -2.33 1.63 38.09
C PRO A 32 -2.00 2.92 37.32
N ALA A 33 -1.98 4.07 37.99
CA ALA A 33 -1.66 5.36 37.37
C ALA A 33 -0.22 5.43 36.84
N GLN A 34 0.75 4.89 37.59
CA GLN A 34 2.15 4.82 37.14
C GLN A 34 2.33 3.88 35.95
N VAL A 35 1.63 2.74 35.92
CA VAL A 35 1.64 1.83 34.77
C VAL A 35 1.04 2.51 33.54
N MET A 36 -0.09 3.20 33.67
CA MET A 36 -0.70 3.96 32.57
C MET A 36 0.23 5.07 32.05
N ALA A 37 0.87 5.83 32.94
CA ALA A 37 1.82 6.88 32.57
C ALA A 37 3.05 6.32 31.81
N ARG A 38 3.58 5.17 32.26
CA ARG A 38 4.68 4.47 31.57
C ARG A 38 4.26 3.94 30.20
N LEU A 39 3.05 3.39 30.09
CA LEU A 39 2.50 2.94 28.80
C LEU A 39 2.30 4.11 27.84
N SER A 40 1.83 5.27 28.31
CA SER A 40 1.72 6.47 27.48
C SER A 40 3.08 6.97 27.00
N GLU A 41 4.09 7.01 27.88
CA GLU A 41 5.44 7.44 27.52
C GLU A 41 6.11 6.46 26.52
N ALA A 42 5.94 5.14 26.73
CA ALA A 42 6.43 4.12 25.82
C ALA A 42 5.74 4.22 24.44
N SER A 43 4.44 4.49 24.43
CA SER A 43 3.67 4.66 23.19
C SER A 43 4.13 5.90 22.40
N LEU A 44 4.40 7.02 23.09
CA LEU A 44 4.94 8.24 22.49
C LEU A 44 6.33 8.00 21.90
N ARG A 45 7.25 7.38 22.66
CA ARG A 45 8.58 7.02 22.17
C ARG A 45 8.52 6.12 20.94
N ALA A 46 7.62 5.12 20.96
CA ALA A 46 7.42 4.23 19.83
C ALA A 46 6.82 4.96 18.61
N CYS A 47 5.97 5.96 18.83
CA CYS A 47 5.46 6.79 17.75
C CYS A 47 6.58 7.65 17.15
N GLN A 48 7.37 8.36 17.95
CA GLN A 48 8.45 9.24 17.49
C GLN A 48 9.50 8.46 16.69
N ALA A 49 9.80 7.23 17.11
CA ALA A 49 10.65 6.31 16.34
C ALA A 49 10.07 5.99 14.95
N ARG A 50 8.73 5.86 14.83
CA ARG A 50 8.06 5.68 13.54
C ARG A 50 8.08 6.94 12.71
N GLU A 51 7.84 8.11 13.30
CA GLU A 51 7.92 9.41 12.63
C GLU A 51 9.29 9.59 11.95
N ALA A 52 10.37 9.39 12.71
CA ALA A 52 11.73 9.46 12.19
C ALA A 52 12.01 8.40 11.11
N SER A 53 11.48 7.18 11.27
CA SER A 53 11.59 6.12 10.27
C SER A 53 10.82 6.44 8.99
N MET A 54 9.65 7.06 9.10
CA MET A 54 8.82 7.49 7.97
C MET A 54 9.52 8.56 7.16
N GLY A 55 10.07 9.60 7.79
CA GLY A 55 10.82 10.64 7.08
C GLY A 55 11.93 10.07 6.20
N LYS A 56 12.75 9.15 6.74
CA LYS A 56 13.80 8.45 5.96
C LYS A 56 13.21 7.58 4.84
N SER A 57 12.13 6.88 5.13
CA SER A 57 11.49 5.95 4.19
C SER A 57 10.86 6.69 3.00
N ILE A 58 10.24 7.85 3.21
CA ILE A 58 9.64 8.68 2.16
C ILE A 58 10.71 9.20 1.20
N THR A 59 11.82 9.73 1.71
CA THR A 59 12.91 10.22 0.85
C THR A 59 13.43 9.10 -0.05
N GLN A 60 13.66 7.91 0.51
CA GLN A 60 14.15 6.77 -0.24
C GLN A 60 13.11 6.23 -1.24
N LEU A 61 11.84 6.17 -0.84
CA LEU A 61 10.73 5.77 -1.72
C LEU A 61 10.61 6.71 -2.92
N ASN A 62 10.62 8.02 -2.67
CA ASN A 62 10.52 9.03 -3.71
C ASN A 62 11.68 8.90 -4.70
N LYS A 63 12.93 8.88 -4.20
CA LYS A 63 14.12 8.70 -5.04
C LYS A 63 14.04 7.45 -5.90
N THR A 64 13.70 6.31 -5.29
CA THR A 64 13.65 5.02 -6.00
C THR A 64 12.55 5.01 -7.06
N THR A 65 11.36 5.51 -6.72
CA THR A 65 10.20 5.53 -7.61
C THR A 65 10.41 6.47 -8.79
N LEU A 66 10.98 7.66 -8.56
CA LEU A 66 11.30 8.61 -9.63
C LEU A 66 12.36 8.04 -10.60
N ASN A 67 13.40 7.39 -10.09
CA ASN A 67 14.38 6.72 -10.94
C ASN A 67 13.75 5.62 -11.80
N MET A 68 12.85 4.82 -11.23
CA MET A 68 12.13 3.78 -11.98
C MET A 68 11.20 4.39 -13.03
N LEU A 69 10.45 5.44 -12.69
CA LEU A 69 9.61 6.18 -13.62
C LEU A 69 10.43 6.71 -14.80
N GLU A 70 11.58 7.32 -14.55
CA GLU A 70 12.46 7.84 -15.59
C GLU A 70 12.91 6.73 -16.56
N VAL A 71 13.38 5.60 -16.02
CA VAL A 71 13.81 4.46 -16.83
C VAL A 71 12.66 3.88 -17.64
N PHE A 72 11.50 3.67 -17.02
CA PHE A 72 10.33 3.11 -17.69
C PHE A 72 9.78 4.06 -18.77
N ASN A 73 9.77 5.37 -18.51
CA ASN A 73 9.39 6.37 -19.51
C ASN A 73 10.33 6.33 -20.72
N LYS A 74 11.66 6.28 -20.49
CA LYS A 74 12.64 6.16 -21.58
C LYS A 74 12.40 4.91 -22.43
N ILE A 75 12.09 3.77 -21.80
CA ILE A 75 11.77 2.53 -22.53
C ILE A 75 10.46 2.69 -23.30
N SER A 76 9.39 3.17 -22.66
CA SER A 76 8.09 3.38 -23.29
C SER A 76 8.20 4.28 -24.53
N THR A 77 8.89 5.42 -24.41
CA THR A 77 9.13 6.34 -25.53
C THR A 77 9.89 5.65 -26.67
N ARG A 78 10.96 4.91 -26.38
CA ARG A 78 11.73 4.19 -27.41
C ARG A 78 10.89 3.13 -28.12
N VAL A 79 10.06 2.41 -27.38
CA VAL A 79 9.19 1.35 -27.91
C VAL A 79 8.11 1.94 -28.83
N GLN A 80 7.45 3.01 -28.39
CA GLN A 80 6.46 3.73 -29.21
C GLN A 80 7.10 4.35 -30.45
N TYR A 81 8.30 4.95 -30.30
CA TYR A 81 9.07 5.50 -31.43
C TYR A 81 9.42 4.41 -32.44
N TYR A 82 9.92 3.26 -31.99
CA TYR A 82 10.24 2.13 -32.86
C TYR A 82 9.01 1.61 -33.61
N TYR A 83 7.85 1.52 -32.94
CA TYR A 83 6.63 1.09 -33.60
C TYR A 83 6.27 2.00 -34.78
N VAL A 84 6.23 3.32 -34.53
CA VAL A 84 5.84 4.32 -35.53
C VAL A 84 6.85 4.43 -36.66
N ASN A 85 8.15 4.49 -36.34
CA ASN A 85 9.19 4.84 -37.31
C ASN A 85 9.88 3.62 -37.94
N THR A 86 9.61 2.40 -37.46
CA THR A 86 10.30 1.20 -37.97
C THR A 86 9.33 0.04 -38.20
N ALA A 87 8.47 -0.28 -37.25
CA ALA A 87 7.56 -1.42 -37.40
C ALA A 87 6.47 -1.17 -38.46
N ILE A 88 5.80 -0.01 -38.41
CA ILE A 88 4.76 0.36 -39.39
C ILE A 88 5.34 0.43 -40.81
N PRO A 89 6.47 1.13 -41.09
CA PRO A 89 7.09 1.12 -42.41
C PRO A 89 7.48 -0.27 -42.91
N ALA A 90 7.80 -1.20 -42.01
CA ALA A 90 8.07 -2.60 -42.33
C ALA A 90 6.80 -3.45 -42.53
N GLY A 91 5.61 -2.82 -42.61
CA GLY A 91 4.33 -3.48 -42.82
C GLY A 91 3.76 -4.18 -41.58
N LYS A 92 4.38 -4.00 -40.41
CA LYS A 92 3.92 -4.61 -39.15
C LYS A 92 2.90 -3.71 -38.47
N THR A 93 1.70 -4.23 -38.27
CA THR A 93 0.61 -3.48 -37.61
C THR A 93 0.08 -4.25 -36.40
N ILE A 94 -0.40 -3.51 -35.40
CA ILE A 94 -0.99 -4.04 -34.17
C ILE A 94 -2.39 -3.44 -34.03
N SER A 95 -3.43 -4.27 -34.13
CA SER A 95 -4.83 -3.81 -34.13
C SER A 95 -5.25 -3.12 -32.82
N ASN A 96 -4.68 -3.51 -31.69
CA ASN A 96 -4.97 -2.96 -30.37
C ASN A 96 -3.87 -2.01 -29.83
N TYR A 97 -3.03 -1.43 -30.69
CA TYR A 97 -1.91 -0.58 -30.28
C TYR A 97 -2.34 0.57 -29.34
N ASN A 98 -3.38 1.32 -29.70
CA ASN A 98 -3.85 2.46 -28.91
C ASN A 98 -4.32 2.04 -27.51
N THR A 99 -4.92 0.84 -27.39
CA THR A 99 -5.30 0.27 -26.09
C THR A 99 -4.07 -0.02 -25.23
N LEU A 100 -3.03 -0.62 -25.83
CA LEU A 100 -1.78 -0.92 -25.12
C LEU A 100 -1.06 0.35 -24.66
N VAL A 101 -0.99 1.39 -25.51
CA VAL A 101 -0.44 2.70 -25.12
C VAL A 101 -1.28 3.35 -24.03
N GLY A 102 -2.61 3.27 -24.13
CA GLY A 102 -3.51 3.74 -23.07
C GLY A 102 -3.29 3.04 -21.73
N GLU A 103 -3.03 1.72 -21.72
CA GLU A 103 -2.66 0.99 -20.50
C GLU A 103 -1.33 1.47 -19.90
N VAL A 104 -0.32 1.68 -20.75
CA VAL A 104 0.99 2.21 -20.36
C VAL A 104 0.84 3.57 -19.65
N GLU A 105 0.08 4.50 -20.25
CA GLU A 105 -0.11 5.84 -19.66
C GLU A 105 -0.95 5.84 -18.39
N ARG A 106 -2.03 5.05 -18.34
CA ARG A 106 -2.83 4.90 -17.10
C ARG A 106 -1.99 4.36 -15.95
N ASN A 107 -1.18 3.33 -16.20
CA ASN A 107 -0.35 2.73 -15.16
C ASN A 107 0.80 3.67 -14.74
N ARG A 108 1.38 4.45 -15.68
CA ARG A 108 2.34 5.50 -15.35
C ARG A 108 1.72 6.54 -14.41
N ALA A 109 0.51 7.02 -14.73
CA ALA A 109 -0.21 8.00 -13.91
C ALA A 109 -0.53 7.45 -12.51
N ALA A 110 -0.95 6.18 -12.42
CA ALA A 110 -1.22 5.53 -11.14
C ALA A 110 0.01 5.51 -10.22
N VAL A 111 1.23 5.33 -10.74
CA VAL A 111 2.46 5.44 -9.93
C VAL A 111 2.58 6.83 -9.32
N SER A 112 2.38 7.88 -10.12
CA SER A 112 2.47 9.27 -9.64
C SER A 112 1.41 9.58 -8.58
N THR A 113 0.16 9.15 -8.79
CA THR A 113 -0.93 9.33 -7.83
C THR A 113 -0.62 8.68 -6.48
N GLU A 114 -0.24 7.41 -6.47
CA GLU A 114 0.03 6.67 -5.24
C GLU A 114 1.28 7.17 -4.51
N LEU A 115 2.33 7.55 -5.27
CA LEU A 115 3.52 8.14 -4.68
C LEU A 115 3.19 9.48 -4.00
N SER A 116 2.44 10.36 -4.67
CA SER A 116 2.03 11.65 -4.10
C SER A 116 1.19 11.46 -2.83
N ALA A 117 0.26 10.50 -2.81
CA ALA A 117 -0.55 10.19 -1.64
C ALA A 117 0.29 9.61 -0.49
N ALA A 118 1.28 8.75 -0.78
CA ALA A 118 2.23 8.27 0.22
C ALA A 118 3.07 9.41 0.80
N MET A 119 3.53 10.34 -0.04
CA MET A 119 4.31 11.50 0.42
C MET A 119 3.47 12.43 1.30
N ALA A 120 2.23 12.74 0.90
CA ALA A 120 1.34 13.59 1.68
C ALA A 120 1.08 13.01 3.08
N ASN A 121 0.57 11.77 3.15
CA ASN A 121 0.26 11.12 4.43
C ASN A 121 1.49 10.96 5.33
N GLY A 122 2.66 10.74 4.74
CA GLY A 122 3.88 10.57 5.50
C GLY A 122 4.50 11.89 5.97
N ASN A 123 4.28 13.00 5.25
CA ASN A 123 4.65 14.35 5.70
C ASN A 123 3.68 14.89 6.76
N ASP A 124 2.41 14.51 6.68
CA ASP A 124 1.36 14.92 7.63
C ASP A 124 1.37 14.09 8.93
N PHE A 125 2.09 12.95 8.94
CA PHE A 125 2.19 12.11 10.12
C PHE A 125 2.93 12.83 11.25
N SER A 126 2.24 13.02 12.37
CA SER A 126 2.81 13.54 13.61
C SER A 126 2.29 12.74 14.79
N CYS A 127 3.17 12.42 15.74
CA CYS A 127 2.78 11.77 16.98
C CYS A 127 1.85 12.57 17.89
N ASN A 128 1.77 13.89 17.65
CA ASN A 128 0.88 14.80 18.36
C ASN A 128 -0.37 15.15 17.51
N GLY A 129 -0.52 14.54 16.34
CA GLY A 129 -1.68 14.76 15.46
C GLY A 129 -2.95 14.08 15.99
N ASP A 130 -4.08 14.44 15.39
CA ASP A 130 -5.40 13.93 15.80
C ASP A 130 -5.60 12.44 15.48
N ASP A 131 -5.01 11.95 14.37
CA ASP A 131 -5.10 10.54 13.96
C ASP A 131 -3.77 9.98 13.39
N PRO A 132 -2.71 9.85 14.21
CA PRO A 132 -1.44 9.27 13.77
C PRO A 132 -1.61 7.82 13.29
N LYS A 133 -2.53 7.05 13.89
CA LYS A 133 -2.72 5.63 13.55
C LYS A 133 -3.35 5.47 12.17
N GLY A 134 -4.34 6.29 11.83
CA GLY A 134 -4.95 6.32 10.51
C GLY A 134 -3.97 6.78 9.45
N LEU A 135 -3.25 7.89 9.67
CA LEU A 135 -2.23 8.38 8.74
C LEU A 135 -1.13 7.33 8.48
N LEU A 136 -0.64 6.66 9.52
CA LEU A 136 0.34 5.57 9.36
C LEU A 136 -0.22 4.40 8.53
N THR A 137 -1.50 4.08 8.71
CA THR A 137 -2.17 3.00 7.97
C THR A 137 -2.31 3.36 6.50
N GLN A 138 -2.77 4.59 6.21
CA GLN A 138 -2.90 5.11 4.84
C GLN A 138 -1.54 5.23 4.15
N TYR A 139 -0.52 5.77 4.83
CA TYR A 139 0.85 5.82 4.34
C TYR A 139 1.36 4.45 3.86
N ARG A 140 1.18 3.41 4.68
CA ARG A 140 1.57 2.04 4.33
C ARG A 140 0.77 1.46 3.16
N ALA A 141 -0.52 1.80 3.06
CA ALA A 141 -1.36 1.41 1.94
C ALA A 141 -0.84 2.02 0.63
N HIS A 142 -0.56 3.33 0.62
CA HIS A 142 -0.05 4.01 -0.58
C HIS A 142 1.37 3.57 -0.97
N ILE A 143 2.25 3.23 -0.01
CA ILE A 143 3.54 2.61 -0.35
C ILE A 143 3.34 1.29 -1.11
N ARG A 144 2.38 0.46 -0.65
CA ARG A 144 2.08 -0.81 -1.30
C ARG A 144 1.52 -0.58 -2.69
N ALA A 145 0.53 0.31 -2.81
CA ALA A 145 -0.07 0.69 -4.07
C ALA A 145 0.96 1.30 -5.06
N THR A 146 1.91 2.11 -4.58
CA THR A 146 3.01 2.63 -5.41
C THR A 146 3.83 1.50 -6.03
N LYS A 147 4.16 0.46 -5.23
CA LYS A 147 4.91 -0.72 -5.73
C LYS A 147 4.09 -1.53 -6.73
N GLU A 148 2.80 -1.72 -6.46
CA GLU A 148 1.89 -2.42 -7.36
C GLU A 148 1.74 -1.67 -8.69
N SER A 149 1.58 -0.35 -8.65
CA SER A 149 1.53 0.53 -9.82
C SER A 149 2.83 0.49 -10.64
N LEU A 150 4.00 0.45 -9.99
CA LEU A 150 5.29 0.31 -10.69
C LEU A 150 5.36 -1.01 -11.46
N ASN A 151 4.91 -2.10 -10.84
CA ASN A 151 4.85 -3.41 -11.48
C ASN A 151 3.84 -3.44 -12.64
N ALA A 152 2.67 -2.83 -12.46
CA ALA A 152 1.68 -2.69 -13.51
C ALA A 152 2.24 -1.89 -14.70
N TYR A 153 2.94 -0.78 -14.44
CA TYR A 153 3.55 0.06 -15.47
C TYR A 153 4.61 -0.72 -16.26
N ARG A 154 5.53 -1.40 -15.58
CA ARG A 154 6.53 -2.28 -16.21
C ARG A 154 5.86 -3.37 -17.06
N THR A 155 4.80 -3.98 -16.53
CA THR A 155 4.06 -5.04 -17.22
C THR A 155 3.39 -4.53 -18.49
N SER A 156 2.75 -3.35 -18.46
CA SER A 156 2.15 -2.76 -19.65
C SER A 156 3.19 -2.42 -20.74
N ILE A 157 4.38 -1.94 -20.35
CA ILE A 157 5.48 -1.72 -21.30
C ILE A 157 5.90 -3.05 -21.95
N ASN A 158 6.05 -4.11 -21.15
CA ASN A 158 6.42 -5.43 -21.66
C ASN A 158 5.35 -6.00 -22.61
N LYS A 159 4.06 -5.83 -22.28
CA LYS A 159 2.96 -6.23 -23.18
C LYS A 159 3.05 -5.51 -24.52
N LEU A 160 3.31 -4.20 -24.52
CA LEU A 160 3.51 -3.42 -25.73
C LEU A 160 4.71 -3.94 -26.55
N ILE A 161 5.84 -4.19 -25.89
CA ILE A 161 7.03 -4.76 -26.54
C ILE A 161 6.72 -6.11 -27.20
N VAL A 162 6.04 -7.01 -26.47
CA VAL A 162 5.68 -8.34 -26.97
C VAL A 162 4.74 -8.23 -28.18
N ALA A 163 3.74 -7.35 -28.12
CA ALA A 163 2.83 -7.12 -29.24
C ALA A 163 3.59 -6.65 -30.49
N ILE A 164 4.52 -5.70 -30.35
CA ILE A 164 5.36 -5.20 -31.44
C ILE A 164 6.26 -6.30 -32.01
N ARG A 165 6.87 -7.13 -31.15
CA ARG A 165 7.72 -8.24 -31.59
C ARG A 165 6.94 -9.34 -32.31
N SER A 166 5.69 -9.56 -31.90
CA SER A 166 4.82 -10.60 -32.45
C SER A 166 4.09 -10.15 -33.71
N ALA A 167 4.09 -8.86 -34.02
CA ALA A 167 3.50 -8.33 -35.24
C ALA A 167 4.25 -8.84 -36.48
N THR A 168 3.53 -9.56 -37.33
CA THR A 168 4.02 -9.99 -38.65
C THR A 168 3.65 -8.95 -39.70
N PRO A 169 4.44 -8.81 -40.78
CA PRO A 169 4.02 -8.01 -41.93
C PRO A 169 2.66 -8.50 -42.43
N ALA A 170 1.78 -7.59 -42.79
CA ALA A 170 0.54 -7.97 -43.48
C ALA A 170 0.91 -8.74 -44.76
N ALA A 171 0.24 -9.88 -45.00
CA ALA A 171 0.45 -10.64 -46.23
C ALA A 171 0.20 -9.69 -47.42
N THR A 172 1.24 -9.48 -48.24
CA THR A 172 1.14 -8.69 -49.45
C THR A 172 0.07 -9.32 -50.33
N ALA A 173 -1.05 -8.62 -50.52
CA ALA A 173 -2.04 -9.01 -51.52
C ALA A 173 -1.30 -9.08 -52.87
N THR A 174 -1.22 -10.29 -53.43
CA THR A 174 -0.65 -10.50 -54.76
C THR A 174 -1.46 -9.65 -55.74
N PRO A 175 -0.84 -8.74 -56.51
CA PRO A 175 -1.58 -7.96 -57.50
C PRO A 175 -2.18 -8.94 -58.51
N THR A 176 -3.51 -8.99 -58.55
CA THR A 176 -4.25 -9.74 -59.58
C THR A 176 -4.01 -8.98 -60.88
N ALA A 177 -3.20 -9.55 -61.76
CA ALA A 177 -2.99 -9.03 -63.11
C ALA A 177 -4.29 -9.21 -63.89
N ASN A 178 -4.86 -8.09 -64.37
CA ASN A 178 -5.89 -8.08 -65.41
C ASN A 178 -5.21 -8.05 -66.79
#